data_AF-A0A1H6FKJ4-F1
#
_entry.id   AF-A0A1H6FKJ4-F1
#
_cell.length_a   1.000
_cell.length_b   1.000
_cell.length_c   1.000
_cell.angle_alpha   90.00
_cell.angle_beta   90.00
_cell.angle_gamma   90.00
#
_symmetry.space_group_name_H-M   'P 1'
#
loop_
_entity.id
_entity.type
_entity.pdbx_description
1 polymer ?
#
loop_
_entity_poly.entity_id
_entity_poly.type
_entity_poly.pdbx_seq_one_letter_code
_entity_poly.pdbx_strand_id
1 'polypeptide(L)'
;MRPVVLTVREGPRAHRERTDSREAALERLGALLEPVVERARAAQRPRLLGRLTREIPAKEIVYARFELRGAGRPCGVDVRADGSVVPFSGRWRRRPLSAPTTPKGAIRALSAHLSEEPFST
;
A
#
# COMPACT_ATOMS: atom_id res chain seq x y z
N MET A 1 9.96 -20.21 7.98
CA MET A 1 9.69 -19.06 7.10
C MET A 1 10.31 -17.81 7.70
N ARG A 2 10.83 -16.88 6.89
CA ARG A 2 11.33 -15.60 7.40
C ARG A 2 10.12 -14.71 7.74
N PRO A 3 10.10 -14.06 8.93
CA PRO A 3 8.99 -13.20 9.30
C PRO A 3 8.89 -12.01 8.36
N VAL A 4 7.66 -11.66 8.00
CA VAL A 4 7.36 -10.50 7.16
C VAL A 4 6.90 -9.36 8.06
N VAL A 5 7.43 -8.18 7.79
CA VAL A 5 7.03 -6.96 8.52
C VAL A 5 6.05 -6.20 7.65
N LEU A 6 4.82 -6.03 8.14
CA LEU A 6 3.83 -5.12 7.58
C LEU A 6 3.92 -3.79 8.34
N THR A 7 4.17 -2.71 7.62
CA THR A 7 4.12 -1.34 8.16
C THR A 7 2.98 -0.59 7.51
N VAL A 8 2.08 -0.03 8.31
CA VAL A 8 0.96 0.80 7.86
C VAL A 8 1.21 2.24 8.30
N ARG A 9 1.11 3.18 7.38
CA ARG A 9 1.26 4.63 7.63
C ARG A 9 0.00 5.34 7.18
N GLU A 10 -0.72 5.98 8.08
CA GLU A 10 -1.93 6.77 7.81
C GLU A 10 -1.74 8.18 8.39
N GLY A 11 -1.39 9.14 7.51
CA GLY A 11 -0.93 10.46 7.93
C GLY A 11 0.24 10.39 8.93
N PRO A 12 0.13 10.98 10.13
CA PRO A 12 1.20 10.94 11.14
C PRO A 12 1.27 9.60 11.90
N ARG A 13 0.27 8.73 11.77
CA ARG A 13 0.21 7.46 12.51
C ARG A 13 0.96 6.39 11.74
N ALA A 14 1.85 5.68 12.42
CA ALA A 14 2.53 4.51 11.88
C ALA A 14 2.34 3.31 12.81
N HIS A 15 1.92 2.19 12.26
CA HIS A 15 1.82 0.91 12.94
C HIS A 15 2.71 -0.11 12.24
N ARG A 16 3.30 -1.02 12.99
CA ARG A 16 4.12 -2.11 12.47
C ARG A 16 3.74 -3.39 13.18
N GLU A 17 3.50 -4.43 12.41
CA GLU A 17 3.28 -5.80 12.91
C GLU A 17 4.18 -6.78 12.15
N ARG A 18 4.48 -7.90 12.82
CA ARG A 18 5.20 -9.03 12.25
C ARG A 18 4.21 -10.14 11.94
N THR A 19 4.37 -10.80 10.80
CA THR A 19 3.61 -11.98 10.41
C THR A 19 4.57 -13.13 10.13
N ASP A 20 4.11 -14.36 10.34
CA ASP A 20 4.97 -15.55 10.27
C ASP A 20 5.28 -15.99 8.84
N SER A 21 4.46 -15.56 7.88
CA SER A 21 4.57 -15.91 6.48
C SER A 21 4.19 -14.75 5.56
N ARG A 22 4.53 -14.90 4.28
CA ARG A 22 4.10 -14.00 3.20
C ARG A 22 2.58 -14.03 3.04
N GLU A 23 2.00 -15.22 3.09
CA GLU A 23 0.57 -15.45 2.93
C GLU A 23 -0.20 -14.75 4.07
N ALA A 24 0.24 -14.91 5.31
CA ALA A 24 -0.32 -14.21 6.46
C ALA A 24 -0.17 -12.69 6.34
N ALA A 25 0.94 -12.21 5.77
CA ALA A 25 1.15 -10.78 5.54
C ALA A 25 0.17 -10.20 4.51
N LEU A 26 -0.09 -10.93 3.43
CA LEU A 26 -1.03 -10.52 2.38
C LEU A 26 -2.48 -10.56 2.87
N GLU A 27 -2.84 -11.60 3.62
CA GLU A 27 -4.16 -11.69 4.27
C GLU A 27 -4.37 -10.52 5.24
N ARG A 28 -3.38 -10.27 6.10
CA ARG A 28 -3.43 -9.17 7.06
C ARG A 28 -3.49 -7.80 6.37
N LEU A 29 -2.72 -7.60 5.31
CA LEU A 29 -2.80 -6.39 4.48
C LEU A 29 -4.21 -6.22 3.93
N GLY A 30 -4.80 -7.27 3.35
CA GLY A 30 -6.16 -7.25 2.80
C GLY A 30 -7.22 -6.86 3.84
N ALA A 31 -7.16 -7.44 5.04
CA ALA A 31 -8.07 -7.14 6.14
C ALA A 31 -8.00 -5.66 6.60
N LEU A 32 -6.83 -5.05 6.53
CA LEU A 32 -6.62 -3.65 6.92
C LEU A 32 -6.91 -2.66 5.79
N LEU A 33 -6.88 -3.11 4.53
CA LEU A 33 -6.97 -2.25 3.36
C LEU A 33 -8.38 -1.70 3.14
N GLU A 34 -9.41 -2.55 3.26
CA GLU A 34 -10.81 -2.15 3.03
C GLU A 34 -11.26 -1.00 3.96
N PRO A 35 -11.07 -1.08 5.29
CA PRO A 35 -11.47 0.01 6.18
C PRO A 35 -10.72 1.32 5.91
N VAL A 36 -9.48 1.24 5.43
CA VAL A 36 -8.68 2.44 5.07
C VAL A 36 -9.17 3.06 3.78
N VAL A 37 -9.56 2.26 2.78
CA VAL A 37 -10.16 2.75 1.53
C VAL A 37 -11.47 3.47 1.80
N GLU A 38 -12.35 2.89 2.63
CA GLU A 38 -13.62 3.52 2.99
C GLU A 38 -13.40 4.83 3.75
N ARG A 39 -12.45 4.87 4.70
CA ARG A 39 -12.06 6.13 5.35
C ARG A 39 -11.51 7.15 4.38
N ALA A 40 -10.71 6.75 3.39
CA ALA A 40 -10.17 7.66 2.39
C ALA A 40 -11.29 8.31 1.56
N ARG A 41 -12.26 7.51 1.09
CA ARG A 41 -13.45 7.99 0.35
C ARG A 41 -14.31 8.93 1.20
N ALA A 42 -14.54 8.56 2.45
CA ALA A 42 -15.39 9.34 3.37
C ALA A 42 -14.73 10.64 3.86
N ALA A 43 -13.40 10.69 3.91
CA ALA A 43 -12.69 11.80 4.53
C ALA A 43 -12.88 13.15 3.82
N GLN A 44 -13.40 13.18 2.58
CA GLN A 44 -13.64 14.38 1.75
C GLN A 44 -12.52 15.42 1.88
N ARG A 45 -11.27 14.96 2.07
CA ARG A 45 -10.21 15.80 2.63
C ARG A 45 -9.84 16.90 1.64
N PRO A 46 -9.59 18.12 2.13
CA PRO A 46 -9.43 19.30 1.29
C PRO A 46 -8.23 19.15 0.37
N ARG A 47 -8.40 19.71 -0.83
CA ARG A 47 -7.34 20.07 -1.78
C ARG A 47 -6.19 20.68 -1.00
N LEU A 48 -5.02 20.04 -0.99
CA LEU A 48 -3.82 20.66 -0.45
C LEU A 48 -3.56 21.93 -1.27
N LEU A 49 -3.79 23.09 -0.68
CA LEU A 49 -3.36 24.37 -1.23
C LEU A 49 -1.83 24.41 -1.11
N GLY A 50 -1.15 24.16 -2.22
CA GLY A 50 0.27 24.50 -2.32
C GLY A 50 0.49 25.99 -2.06
N ARG A 51 1.74 26.41 -1.78
CA ARG A 51 2.13 27.78 -1.40
C ARG A 51 1.59 28.90 -2.33
N LEU A 52 1.11 28.59 -3.55
CA LEU A 52 0.54 29.52 -4.53
C LEU A 52 -0.58 28.89 -5.41
N THR A 53 -1.74 28.52 -4.83
CA THR A 53 -3.03 28.26 -5.53
C THR A 53 -3.24 27.00 -6.42
N ARG A 54 -2.33 26.01 -6.47
CA ARG A 54 -2.62 24.76 -7.22
C ARG A 54 -3.33 23.72 -6.35
N GLU A 55 -4.49 23.26 -6.80
CA GLU A 55 -5.16 22.06 -6.30
C GLU A 55 -4.37 20.81 -6.68
N ILE A 56 -4.08 19.96 -5.70
CA ILE A 56 -3.54 18.61 -5.94
C ILE A 56 -4.71 17.62 -6.06
N PRO A 57 -4.83 16.87 -7.17
CA PRO A 57 -5.87 15.87 -7.33
C PRO A 57 -5.81 14.78 -6.24
N ALA A 58 -6.97 14.33 -5.75
CA ALA A 58 -7.05 13.31 -4.70
C ALA A 58 -6.32 11.99 -5.05
N LYS A 59 -6.35 11.60 -6.33
CA LYS A 59 -5.60 10.43 -6.87
C LYS A 59 -4.08 10.54 -6.73
N GLU A 60 -3.53 11.74 -6.58
CA GLU A 60 -2.09 11.98 -6.42
C GLU A 60 -1.67 12.00 -4.94
N ILE A 61 -2.61 12.28 -4.04
CA ILE A 61 -2.38 12.33 -2.59
C ILE A 61 -2.42 10.91 -2.01
N VAL A 62 -1.35 10.49 -1.34
CA VAL A 62 -1.34 9.23 -0.58
C VAL A 62 -2.02 9.46 0.77
N TYR A 63 -3.17 8.84 0.97
CA TYR A 63 -3.90 8.83 2.24
C TYR A 63 -3.22 7.89 3.25
N ALA A 64 -2.89 6.69 2.79
CA ALA A 64 -2.18 5.69 3.59
C ALA A 64 -1.23 4.85 2.74
N ARG A 65 -0.22 4.27 3.38
CA ARG A 65 0.74 3.36 2.76
C ARG A 65 0.93 2.11 3.59
N PHE A 66 0.86 0.97 2.92
CA PHE A 66 1.16 -0.36 3.44
C PHE A 66 2.48 -0.82 2.83
N GLU A 67 3.47 -1.19 3.63
CA GLU A 67 4.78 -1.66 3.18
C GLU A 67 5.05 -3.07 3.73
N LEU A 68 5.33 -4.01 2.84
CA LEU A 68 5.77 -5.37 3.16
C LEU A 68 7.29 -5.50 3.02
N ARG A 69 7.94 -6.07 4.04
CA ARG A 69 9.39 -6.33 4.05
C ARG A 69 9.68 -7.73 4.54
N GLY A 70 10.67 -8.40 3.95
CA GLY A 70 11.06 -9.77 4.32
C GLY A 70 10.34 -10.87 3.52
N ALA A 71 9.39 -10.50 2.66
CA ALA A 71 8.67 -11.42 1.76
C ALA A 71 9.34 -11.62 0.39
N GLY A 72 10.52 -11.03 0.18
CA GLY A 72 11.16 -10.86 -1.14
C GLY A 72 11.56 -9.40 -1.35
N ARG A 73 11.49 -8.94 -2.62
CA ARG A 73 11.71 -7.52 -2.94
C ARG A 73 10.69 -6.65 -2.18
N PRO A 74 11.11 -5.53 -1.53
CA PRO A 74 10.16 -4.68 -0.81
C PRO A 74 9.02 -4.23 -1.71
N CYS A 75 7.80 -4.32 -1.23
CA CYS A 75 6.60 -3.98 -2.00
C CYS A 75 5.51 -3.43 -1.07
N GLY A 76 4.39 -3.02 -1.63
CA GLY A 76 3.32 -2.45 -0.83
C GLY A 76 2.18 -1.88 -1.64
N VAL A 77 1.32 -1.16 -0.93
CA VAL A 77 0.13 -0.52 -1.49
C VAL A 77 0.05 0.92 -1.00
N ASP A 78 -0.17 1.84 -1.93
CA ASP A 78 -0.61 3.20 -1.62
C ASP A 78 -2.13 3.26 -1.77
N VAL A 79 -2.82 3.70 -0.71
CA VAL A 79 -4.23 4.12 -0.78
C VAL A 79 -4.25 5.62 -1.03
N ARG A 80 -4.92 6.04 -2.09
CA ARG A 80 -5.06 7.45 -2.47
C ARG A 80 -6.24 8.10 -1.76
N ALA A 81 -6.27 9.43 -1.75
CA ALA A 81 -7.34 10.18 -1.10
C ALA A 81 -8.71 10.02 -1.79
N ASP A 82 -8.76 9.55 -3.04
CA ASP A 82 -10.00 9.15 -3.73
C ASP A 82 -10.41 7.68 -3.46
N GLY A 83 -9.65 6.97 -2.61
CA GLY A 83 -9.86 5.56 -2.32
C GLY A 83 -9.30 4.60 -3.38
N SER A 84 -8.63 5.11 -4.42
CA SER A 84 -7.94 4.23 -5.37
C SER A 84 -6.72 3.57 -4.71
N VAL A 85 -6.46 2.33 -5.12
CA VAL A 85 -5.42 1.49 -4.54
C VAL A 85 -4.32 1.26 -5.57
N VAL A 86 -3.08 1.61 -5.24
CA VAL A 86 -1.94 1.52 -6.15
C VAL A 86 -0.90 0.56 -5.56
N PRO A 87 -0.84 -0.71 -6.04
CA PRO A 87 0.24 -1.61 -5.65
C PRO A 87 1.57 -1.12 -6.25
N PHE A 88 2.66 -1.33 -5.52
CA PHE A 88 4.00 -0.96 -5.98
C PHE A 88 5.06 -1.97 -5.54
N SER A 89 6.18 -1.95 -6.25
CA SER A 89 7.42 -2.64 -5.88
C SER A 89 8.55 -1.63 -5.65
N GLY A 90 9.54 -2.02 -4.85
CA GLY A 90 10.67 -1.20 -4.43
C GLY A 90 10.42 -0.40 -3.15
N ARG A 91 11.53 0.02 -2.53
CA ARG A 91 11.55 0.83 -1.29
C ARG A 91 11.88 2.30 -1.57
N TRP A 92 13.02 2.52 -2.22
CA TRP A 92 13.53 3.87 -2.51
C TRP A 92 12.97 4.42 -3.81
N ARG A 93 12.97 3.60 -4.86
CA ARG A 93 12.31 3.87 -6.14
C ARG A 93 11.10 2.96 -6.25
N ARG A 94 9.94 3.47 -5.83
CA ARG A 94 8.66 2.77 -5.93
C ARG A 94 8.20 2.78 -7.38
N ARG A 95 7.98 1.59 -7.95
CA ARG A 95 7.42 1.40 -9.29
C ARG A 95 6.01 0.84 -9.14
N PRO A 96 4.97 1.52 -9.65
CA PRO A 96 3.62 0.97 -9.68
C PRO A 96 3.60 -0.40 -10.38
N LEU A 97 2.85 -1.33 -9.82
CA LEU A 97 2.54 -2.59 -10.49
C LEU A 97 1.28 -2.41 -11.34
N SER A 98 1.22 -3.10 -12.48
CA SER A 98 0.03 -3.07 -13.35
C SER A 98 -1.10 -3.86 -12.68
N ALA A 99 -2.14 -3.18 -12.20
CA ALA A 99 -3.25 -3.82 -11.49
C ALA A 99 -4.52 -2.94 -11.45
N PRO A 100 -5.71 -3.55 -11.23
CA PRO A 100 -6.93 -2.82 -10.93
C PRO A 100 -6.81 -2.02 -9.63
N THR A 101 -7.39 -0.82 -9.58
CA THR A 101 -7.36 0.12 -8.44
C THR A 101 -8.23 -0.29 -7.24
N THR A 102 -8.50 -1.58 -7.08
CA THR A 102 -9.31 -2.15 -6.01
C THR A 102 -8.44 -2.89 -4.99
N PRO A 103 -8.88 -3.02 -3.73
CA PRO A 103 -8.17 -3.79 -2.70
C PRO A 103 -7.80 -5.21 -3.18
N LYS A 104 -8.78 -5.96 -3.69
CA LYS A 104 -8.57 -7.33 -4.21
C LYS A 104 -7.59 -7.37 -5.38
N GLY A 105 -7.67 -6.39 -6.29
CA GLY A 105 -6.77 -6.27 -7.44
C GLY A 105 -5.32 -6.02 -7.00
N ALA A 106 -5.12 -5.14 -6.02
CA ALA A 106 -3.80 -4.84 -5.47
C ALA A 106 -3.17 -6.04 -4.74
N ILE A 107 -3.94 -6.78 -3.95
CA ILE A 107 -3.47 -8.03 -3.30
C ILE A 107 -3.02 -9.04 -4.35
N ARG A 108 -3.82 -9.25 -5.41
CA ARG A 108 -3.45 -10.16 -6.50
C ARG A 108 -2.14 -9.75 -7.17
N ALA A 109 -1.96 -8.47 -7.45
CA ALA A 109 -0.73 -7.96 -8.07
C ALA A 109 0.50 -8.12 -7.18
N LEU A 110 0.36 -7.90 -5.87
CA LEU A 110 1.43 -8.17 -4.92
C LEU A 110 1.75 -9.66 -4.83
N SER A 111 0.74 -10.53 -4.78
CA SER A 111 0.92 -11.98 -4.75
C SER A 111 1.66 -12.48 -5.99
N ALA A 112 1.30 -11.98 -7.18
CA ALA A 112 2.00 -12.32 -8.42
C ALA A 112 3.46 -11.84 -8.37
N HIS A 113 3.69 -10.57 -8.03
CA HIS A 113 5.04 -10.01 -7.92
C HIS A 113 5.94 -10.80 -6.95
N LEU A 114 5.41 -11.19 -5.79
CA LEU A 114 6.17 -11.96 -4.80
C LEU A 114 6.37 -13.42 -5.19
N SER A 115 5.66 -13.94 -6.20
CA SER A 115 5.83 -15.30 -6.70
C SER A 115 6.84 -15.39 -7.85
N GLU A 116 7.03 -14.28 -8.58
CA GLU A 116 8.01 -14.17 -9.67
C GLU A 116 9.46 -13.96 -9.18
N GLU A 117 9.64 -13.52 -7.93
CA GLU A 117 10.96 -13.22 -7.37
C GLU A 117 11.53 -14.43 -6.60
N PRO A 118 12.63 -15.06 -7.05
CA PRO A 118 13.30 -16.10 -6.28
C PRO A 118 13.93 -15.51 -5.01
N PHE A 119 13.93 -16.28 -3.92
CA PHE A 119 14.61 -15.92 -2.68
C PHE A 119 16.10 -15.69 -2.96
N SER A 120 16.54 -14.44 -3.02
CA SER A 120 17.97 -14.13 -2.95
C SER A 120 18.42 -14.30 -1.50
N THR A 121 19.33 -15.26 -1.31
CA THR A 121 19.95 -15.72 -0.07
C THR A 121 20.50 -14.57 0.78
#